data_AF-A6BCW4-F1
#
_entry.id   AF-A6BCW4-F1
#
_cell.length_a   1.000
_cell.length_b   1.000
_cell.length_c   1.000
_cell.angle_alpha   90.00
_cell.angle_beta   90.00
_cell.angle_gamma   90.00
#
_symmetry.space_group_name_H-M   'P 1'
#
loop_
_entity.id
_entity.type
_entity.pdbx_description
1 polymer ?
#
loop_
_entity_poly.entity_id
_entity_poly.type
_entity_poly.pdbx_seq_one_letter_code
_entity_poly.pdbx_strand_id
1 'polypeptide(L)'
;MGIGKRILSVLIGILFIISVSVLGGSLLAKQVLVKAISQAGIDTAISHRMMDAVFGYAGADDTQWIAKIQNKIEKNEEVQKITEKVMDEMVNDLSKGTGYKDVDISKELNQLLEDSMKEIKDSNPELTEDMLKLMKQQLKDEMDDVQDVLNSYASNLYGNMKDTSTIQGKVARLYTTLVSTTCRAVSGAAVLLFAILTVLLGYPRHRGLFSLGVESLICGGIFAGLIGVMGSRTMGFLSDKMLGRTVDIGLKSYFWMGCIFAGAGVIFLLAGFIIKWKDQKRIDVNE
;
A
#
# COMPACT_ATOMS: atom_id res chain seq x y z
N MET A 1 -43.14 -1.93 -4.72
CA MET A 1 -41.97 -1.07 -5.01
C MET A 1 -42.13 -0.55 -6.44
N GLY A 2 -42.29 0.76 -6.63
CA GLY A 2 -42.40 1.35 -7.97
C GLY A 2 -41.11 1.16 -8.78
N ILE A 3 -41.23 1.08 -10.11
CA ILE A 3 -40.12 0.83 -11.06
C ILE A 3 -38.96 1.81 -10.82
N GLY A 4 -39.23 3.08 -10.54
CA GLY A 4 -38.22 4.09 -10.24
C GLY A 4 -37.36 3.79 -9.00
N LYS A 5 -37.93 3.22 -7.93
CA LYS A 5 -37.17 2.84 -6.72
C LYS A 5 -36.25 1.64 -6.97
N ARG A 6 -36.62 0.72 -7.86
CA ARG A 6 -35.78 -0.43 -8.25
C ARG A 6 -34.57 0.01 -9.07
N ILE A 7 -34.78 0.88 -10.06
CA ILE A 7 -33.70 1.42 -10.89
C ILE A 7 -32.70 2.20 -10.03
N LEU A 8 -33.19 3.04 -9.11
CA LEU A 8 -32.33 3.81 -8.20
C LEU A 8 -31.49 2.89 -7.30
N SER A 9 -32.06 1.81 -6.77
CA SER A 9 -31.33 0.84 -5.95
C SER A 9 -30.21 0.15 -6.72
N VAL A 10 -30.45 -0.21 -7.99
CA VAL A 10 -29.43 -0.84 -8.84
C VAL A 10 -28.30 0.15 -9.15
N LEU A 11 -28.63 1.41 -9.45
CA LEU A 11 -27.62 2.44 -9.71
C LEU A 11 -26.72 2.68 -8.49
N ILE A 12 -27.31 2.72 -7.28
CA ILE A 12 -26.54 2.90 -6.05
C ILE A 12 -25.62 1.70 -5.78
N GLY A 13 -26.09 0.47 -6.02
CA GLY A 13 -25.25 -0.73 -5.91
C GLY A 13 -24.08 -0.72 -6.89
N ILE A 14 -24.29 -0.27 -8.12
CA ILE A 14 -23.20 -0.11 -9.11
C ILE A 14 -22.18 0.94 -8.63
N LEU A 15 -22.66 2.09 -8.15
CA LEU A 15 -21.79 3.16 -7.62
C LEU A 15 -21.03 2.71 -6.37
N PHE A 16 -21.64 1.89 -5.53
CA PHE A 16 -20.98 1.25 -4.38
C PHE A 16 -19.84 0.34 -4.85
N ILE A 17 -20.10 -0.57 -5.80
CA ILE A 17 -19.08 -1.48 -6.36
C ILE A 17 -17.90 -0.70 -6.95
N ILE A 18 -18.19 0.36 -7.73
CA ILE A 18 -17.14 1.22 -8.31
C ILE A 18 -16.32 1.88 -7.19
N SER A 19 -16.97 2.44 -6.18
CA SER A 19 -16.29 3.13 -5.08
C SER A 19 -15.41 2.19 -4.25
N VAL A 20 -15.90 0.97 -3.95
CA VAL A 20 -15.14 -0.07 -3.25
C VAL A 20 -13.97 -0.54 -4.11
N SER A 21 -14.17 -0.71 -5.41
CA SER A 21 -13.12 -1.13 -6.35
C SER A 21 -12.01 -0.07 -6.45
N VAL A 22 -12.36 1.21 -6.52
CA VAL A 22 -11.40 2.32 -6.52
C VAL A 22 -10.65 2.40 -5.19
N LEU A 23 -11.36 2.29 -4.06
CA LEU A 23 -10.74 2.34 -2.73
C LEU A 23 -9.78 1.17 -2.51
N GLY A 24 -10.23 -0.08 -2.70
CA GLY A 24 -9.37 -1.25 -2.53
C GLY A 24 -8.21 -1.28 -3.55
N GLY A 25 -8.48 -0.85 -4.78
CA GLY A 25 -7.45 -0.67 -5.81
C GLY A 25 -6.38 0.32 -5.36
N SER A 26 -6.77 1.47 -4.83
CA SER A 26 -5.84 2.50 -4.34
C SER A 26 -4.97 2.06 -3.17
N LEU A 27 -5.51 1.24 -2.27
CA LEU A 27 -4.78 0.74 -1.10
C LEU A 27 -3.72 -0.28 -1.52
N LEU A 28 -4.10 -1.24 -2.36
CA LEU A 28 -3.18 -2.26 -2.87
C LEU A 28 -2.15 -1.65 -3.81
N ALA A 29 -2.57 -0.75 -4.70
CA ALA A 29 -1.70 -0.04 -5.64
C ALA A 29 -0.54 0.67 -4.93
N LYS A 30 -0.79 1.31 -3.79
CA LYS A 30 0.27 1.95 -3.00
C LYS A 30 1.21 0.93 -2.39
N GLN A 31 0.69 -0.09 -1.71
CA GLN A 31 1.54 -1.08 -1.05
C GLN A 31 2.45 -1.79 -2.04
N VAL A 32 1.92 -2.12 -3.22
CA VAL A 32 2.69 -2.75 -4.28
C VAL A 32 3.75 -1.78 -4.83
N LEU A 33 3.39 -0.51 -5.04
CA LEU A 33 4.34 0.48 -5.58
C LEU A 33 5.43 0.82 -4.57
N VAL A 34 5.10 0.97 -3.28
CA VAL A 34 6.07 1.12 -2.18
C VAL A 34 7.05 -0.04 -2.22
N LYS A 35 6.58 -1.29 -2.26
CA LYS A 35 7.47 -2.46 -2.34
C LYS A 35 8.35 -2.45 -3.60
N ALA A 36 7.79 -2.09 -4.75
CA ALA A 36 8.53 -2.03 -6.00
C ALA A 36 9.65 -0.97 -5.98
N ILE A 37 9.34 0.24 -5.50
CA ILE A 37 10.32 1.34 -5.40
C ILE A 37 11.38 1.03 -4.33
N SER A 38 10.96 0.42 -3.21
CA SER A 38 11.84 -0.07 -2.15
C SER A 38 12.89 -0.99 -2.76
N GLN A 39 12.44 -2.09 -3.37
CA GLN A 39 13.32 -3.11 -3.95
C GLN A 39 14.15 -2.61 -5.13
N ALA A 40 13.62 -1.70 -5.93
CA ALA A 40 14.29 -1.23 -7.14
C ALA A 40 15.44 -0.24 -6.87
N GLY A 41 15.36 0.56 -5.81
CA GLY A 41 16.33 1.64 -5.59
C GLY A 41 16.63 1.94 -4.13
N ILE A 42 15.62 2.03 -3.26
CA ILE A 42 15.81 2.47 -1.87
C ILE A 42 16.52 1.38 -1.04
N ASP A 43 16.09 0.12 -1.14
CA ASP A 43 16.73 -1.02 -0.47
C ASP A 43 18.19 -1.15 -0.89
N THR A 44 18.47 -1.01 -2.19
CA THR A 44 19.83 -1.12 -2.74
C THR A 44 20.72 0.03 -2.29
N ALA A 45 20.22 1.28 -2.31
CA ALA A 45 21.01 2.44 -1.91
C ALA A 45 21.33 2.42 -0.40
N ILE A 46 20.33 2.12 0.43
CA ILE A 46 20.50 1.97 1.88
C ILE A 46 21.44 0.81 2.18
N SER A 47 21.21 -0.35 1.57
CA SER A 47 22.05 -1.53 1.79
C SER A 47 23.50 -1.26 1.39
N HIS A 48 23.77 -0.71 0.20
CA HIS A 48 25.14 -0.44 -0.25
C HIS A 48 25.91 0.43 0.75
N ARG A 49 25.30 1.55 1.18
CA ARG A 49 25.92 2.52 2.09
C ARG A 49 26.12 1.96 3.50
N MET A 50 25.13 1.24 4.02
CA MET A 50 25.28 0.58 5.31
C MET A 50 26.33 -0.53 5.26
N MET A 51 26.43 -1.25 4.15
CA MET A 51 27.43 -2.30 3.96
C MET A 51 28.84 -1.74 3.84
N ASP A 52 29.05 -0.58 3.20
CA ASP A 52 30.35 0.10 3.14
C ASP A 52 30.90 0.38 4.54
N ALA A 53 30.06 0.88 5.46
CA ALA A 53 30.43 1.12 6.85
C ALA A 53 30.68 -0.19 7.63
N VAL A 54 29.88 -1.23 7.41
CA VAL A 54 30.06 -2.54 8.06
C VAL A 54 31.36 -3.22 7.57
N PHE A 55 31.66 -3.16 6.28
CA PHE A 55 32.89 -3.70 5.69
C PHE A 55 34.14 -2.97 6.20
N GLY A 56 34.04 -1.66 6.44
CA GLY A 56 35.13 -0.87 7.02
C GLY A 56 35.60 -1.33 8.40
N TYR A 57 34.74 -2.02 9.17
CA TYR A 57 35.04 -2.50 10.53
C TYR A 57 35.21 -4.01 10.66
N ALA A 58 34.39 -4.81 9.96
CA ALA A 58 34.37 -6.26 10.14
C ALA A 58 35.52 -6.97 9.41
N GLY A 59 36.11 -6.34 8.40
CA GLY A 59 36.97 -7.02 7.43
C GLY A 59 36.15 -7.95 6.51
N ALA A 60 36.59 -8.12 5.27
CA ALA A 60 35.82 -8.82 4.23
C ALA A 60 35.69 -10.35 4.43
N ASP A 61 36.32 -10.93 5.46
CA ASP A 61 36.48 -12.38 5.58
C ASP A 61 35.25 -13.11 6.17
N ASP A 62 34.34 -12.42 6.87
CA ASP A 62 33.14 -13.05 7.47
C ASP A 62 31.86 -12.83 6.65
N THR A 63 31.87 -13.41 5.44
CA THR A 63 30.81 -13.27 4.43
C THR A 63 29.41 -13.73 4.88
N GLN A 64 29.31 -14.65 5.85
CA GLN A 64 28.01 -15.11 6.37
C GLN A 64 27.35 -14.10 7.31
N TRP A 65 28.14 -13.44 8.16
CA TRP A 65 27.69 -12.34 9.00
C TRP A 65 27.21 -11.19 8.12
N ILE A 66 28.04 -10.76 7.17
CA ILE A 66 27.78 -9.66 6.22
C ILE A 66 26.45 -9.87 5.47
N ALA A 67 26.20 -11.09 4.98
CA ALA A 67 24.95 -11.42 4.30
C ALA A 67 23.71 -11.38 5.22
N LYS A 68 23.85 -11.72 6.52
CA LYS A 68 22.74 -11.63 7.48
C LYS A 68 22.33 -10.18 7.74
N ILE A 69 23.31 -9.28 7.87
CA ILE A 69 23.06 -7.85 8.05
C ILE A 69 22.39 -7.26 6.82
N GLN A 70 22.93 -7.54 5.63
CA GLN A 70 22.35 -7.09 4.37
C GLN A 70 20.88 -7.52 4.25
N ASN A 71 20.59 -8.81 4.46
CA ASN A 71 19.24 -9.35 4.37
C ASN A 71 18.29 -8.77 5.45
N LYS A 72 18.82 -8.41 6.63
CA LYS A 72 18.05 -7.75 7.69
C LYS A 72 17.74 -6.30 7.38
N ILE A 73 18.69 -5.57 6.78
CA ILE A 73 18.49 -4.19 6.32
C ILE A 73 17.48 -4.17 5.17
N GLU A 74 17.68 -5.00 4.14
CA GLU A 74 16.78 -5.09 2.98
C GLU A 74 15.35 -5.49 3.35
N LYS A 75 15.17 -6.27 4.42
CA LYS A 75 13.85 -6.69 4.91
C LYS A 75 13.37 -5.90 6.12
N ASN A 76 14.07 -4.85 6.52
CA ASN A 76 13.65 -4.05 7.67
C ASN A 76 12.36 -3.29 7.33
N GLU A 77 11.38 -3.32 8.23
CA GLU A 77 10.12 -2.59 8.07
C GLU A 77 10.33 -1.07 7.96
N GLU A 78 11.38 -0.53 8.58
CA GLU A 78 11.75 0.88 8.50
C GLU A 78 12.12 1.31 7.08
N VAL A 79 12.73 0.43 6.28
CA VAL A 79 13.03 0.73 4.87
C VAL A 79 11.75 0.90 4.04
N GLN A 80 10.73 0.10 4.34
CA GLN A 80 9.42 0.26 3.71
C GLN A 80 8.74 1.56 4.15
N LYS A 81 8.89 1.97 5.42
CA LYS A 81 8.36 3.25 5.92
C LYS A 81 9.06 4.45 5.30
N ILE A 82 10.38 4.40 5.13
CA ILE A 82 11.17 5.41 4.38
C ILE A 82 10.60 5.55 2.98
N THR A 83 10.44 4.43 2.28
CA THR A 83 9.87 4.41 0.92
C THR A 83 8.45 4.96 0.87
N GLU A 84 7.61 4.59 1.84
CA GLU A 84 6.23 5.08 1.93
C GLU A 84 6.17 6.60 2.13
N LYS A 85 7.02 7.15 3.01
CA LYS A 85 7.06 8.59 3.30
C LYS A 85 7.54 9.41 2.11
N VAL A 86 8.61 8.95 1.45
CA VAL A 86 9.14 9.56 0.22
C VAL A 86 8.07 9.54 -0.88
N MET A 87 7.39 8.41 -1.04
CA MET A 87 6.36 8.24 -2.06
C MET A 87 5.11 9.09 -1.75
N ASP A 88 4.71 9.22 -0.49
CA ASP A 88 3.57 10.03 -0.09
C ASP A 88 3.78 11.52 -0.39
N GLU A 89 4.96 12.06 -0.06
CA GLU A 89 5.27 13.47 -0.38
C GLU A 89 5.33 13.68 -1.89
N MET A 90 5.95 12.75 -2.62
CA MET A 90 6.01 12.77 -4.08
C MET A 90 4.62 12.78 -4.74
N VAL A 91 3.70 11.91 -4.28
CA VAL A 91 2.32 11.87 -4.77
C VAL A 91 1.56 13.15 -4.40
N ASN A 92 1.79 13.69 -3.20
CA ASN A 92 1.20 14.93 -2.72
C ASN A 92 1.62 16.13 -3.58
N ASP A 93 2.91 16.24 -3.89
CA ASP A 93 3.47 17.29 -4.72
C ASP A 93 3.04 17.19 -6.18
N LEU A 94 2.93 15.97 -6.72
CA LEU A 94 2.38 15.74 -8.06
C LEU A 94 0.89 16.15 -8.13
N SER A 95 0.13 15.86 -7.08
CA SER A 95 -1.29 16.23 -6.99
C SER A 95 -1.48 17.75 -6.93
N LYS A 96 -0.63 18.45 -6.17
CA LYS A 96 -0.64 19.92 -6.04
C LYS A 96 -0.01 20.65 -7.23
N GLY A 97 0.79 19.95 -8.04
CA GLY A 97 1.52 20.53 -9.17
C GLY A 97 2.74 21.37 -8.75
N THR A 98 3.24 21.18 -7.53
CA THR A 98 4.39 21.90 -6.96
C THR A 98 5.73 21.33 -7.45
N GLY A 99 6.86 21.72 -6.86
CA GLY A 99 8.12 21.00 -7.01
C GLY A 99 8.21 19.87 -5.99
N TYR A 100 9.10 18.90 -6.20
CA TYR A 100 9.40 17.90 -5.18
C TYR A 100 10.00 18.59 -3.95
N LYS A 101 9.48 18.27 -2.78
CA LYS A 101 10.02 18.70 -1.50
C LYS A 101 10.81 17.55 -0.86
N ASP A 102 12.01 17.86 -0.39
CA ASP A 102 12.83 16.89 0.32
C ASP A 102 12.10 16.36 1.57
N VAL A 103 12.20 15.05 1.74
CA VAL A 103 11.55 14.33 2.82
C VAL A 103 12.57 14.10 3.92
N ASP A 104 12.23 14.55 5.12
CA ASP A 104 12.95 14.23 6.34
C ASP A 104 12.65 12.77 6.71
N ILE A 105 13.65 11.90 6.55
CA ILE A 105 13.62 10.48 6.91
C ILE A 105 14.63 10.16 8.02
N SER A 106 15.20 11.18 8.68
CA SER A 106 16.26 10.99 9.67
C SER A 106 15.79 10.11 10.82
N LYS A 107 14.52 10.22 11.21
CA LYS A 107 13.96 9.39 12.29
C LYS A 107 13.92 7.91 11.92
N GLU A 108 13.40 7.58 10.74
CA GLU A 108 13.27 6.21 10.25
C GLU A 108 14.65 5.59 9.97
N LEU A 109 15.58 6.38 9.43
CA LEU A 109 16.99 5.99 9.28
C LEU A 109 17.64 5.71 10.64
N ASN A 110 17.45 6.58 11.64
CA ASN A 110 17.97 6.32 12.99
C ASN A 110 17.37 5.04 13.61
N GLN A 111 16.09 4.72 13.37
CA GLN A 111 15.53 3.44 13.85
C GLN A 111 16.11 2.24 13.11
N LEU A 112 16.28 2.33 11.79
CA LEU A 112 16.95 1.30 10.99
C LEU A 112 18.38 1.05 11.49
N LEU A 113 19.09 2.11 11.86
CA LEU A 113 20.43 2.05 12.43
C LEU A 113 20.43 1.32 13.78
N GLU A 114 19.57 1.70 14.71
CA GLU A 114 19.46 1.06 16.02
C GLU A 114 19.12 -0.44 15.90
N ASP A 115 18.17 -0.79 15.03
CA ASP A 115 17.77 -2.17 14.78
C ASP A 115 18.93 -2.98 14.18
N SER A 116 19.67 -2.38 13.24
CA SER A 116 20.82 -3.02 12.61
C SER A 116 21.97 -3.21 13.61
N MET A 117 22.25 -2.20 14.44
CA MET A 117 23.27 -2.28 15.49
C MET A 117 22.95 -3.33 16.56
N LYS A 118 21.67 -3.45 16.93
CA LYS A 118 21.21 -4.51 17.82
C LYS A 118 21.45 -5.89 17.21
N GLU A 119 21.13 -6.06 15.93
CA GLU A 119 21.33 -7.34 15.25
C GLU A 119 22.81 -7.71 15.11
N ILE A 120 23.65 -6.73 14.83
CA ILE A 120 25.11 -6.88 14.77
C ILE A 120 25.64 -7.42 16.10
N LYS A 121 25.19 -6.82 17.21
CA LYS A 121 25.55 -7.24 18.57
C LYS A 121 25.06 -8.65 18.89
N ASP A 122 23.81 -8.97 18.55
CA ASP A 122 23.22 -10.29 18.81
C ASP A 122 23.89 -11.39 17.96
N SER A 123 24.40 -11.05 16.77
CA SER A 123 25.05 -11.97 15.85
C SER A 123 26.53 -12.22 16.14
N ASN A 124 27.22 -11.28 16.79
CA ASN A 124 28.61 -11.43 17.19
C ASN A 124 28.86 -10.81 18.58
N PRO A 125 28.83 -11.61 19.66
CA PRO A 125 29.05 -11.12 21.02
C PRO A 125 30.50 -10.69 21.30
N GLU A 126 31.45 -10.92 20.38
CA GLU A 126 32.85 -10.48 20.51
C GLU A 126 33.04 -9.00 20.14
N LEU A 127 32.04 -8.37 19.51
CA LEU A 127 32.05 -6.93 19.27
C LEU A 127 32.02 -6.16 20.60
N THR A 128 33.10 -5.42 20.86
CA THR A 128 33.20 -4.57 22.05
C THR A 128 32.27 -3.36 21.93
N GLU A 129 31.72 -2.88 23.04
CA GLU A 129 30.84 -1.69 23.08
C GLU A 129 31.46 -0.45 22.40
N ASP A 130 32.78 -0.27 22.51
CA ASP A 130 33.49 0.84 21.85
C ASP A 130 33.52 0.69 20.32
N MET A 131 33.68 -0.53 19.80
CA MET A 131 33.60 -0.80 18.36
C MET A 131 32.19 -0.59 17.84
N LEU A 132 31.18 -1.01 18.62
CA LEU A 132 29.77 -0.81 18.33
C LEU A 132 29.43 0.69 18.27
N LYS A 133 29.95 1.49 19.20
CA LYS A 133 29.74 2.94 19.23
C LYS A 133 30.37 3.67 18.04
N LEU A 134 31.58 3.27 17.63
CA LEU A 134 32.25 3.82 16.45
C LEU A 134 31.52 3.45 15.15
N MET A 135 31.13 2.18 15.02
CA MET A 135 30.32 1.69 13.90
C MET A 135 28.98 2.41 13.80
N LYS A 136 28.31 2.62 14.93
CA LYS A 136 27.06 3.38 15.01
C LYS A 136 27.23 4.83 14.53
N GLN A 137 28.34 5.48 14.87
CA GLN A 137 28.61 6.85 14.46
C GLN A 137 28.88 6.93 12.94
N GLN A 138 29.72 6.06 12.38
CA GLN A 138 29.97 6.05 10.94
C GLN A 138 28.73 5.69 10.13
N LEU A 139 27.94 4.71 10.58
CA LEU A 139 26.67 4.38 9.96
C LEU A 139 25.71 5.57 10.00
N LYS A 140 25.74 6.38 11.07
CA LYS A 140 24.92 7.59 11.16
C LYS A 140 25.37 8.64 10.14
N ASP A 141 26.68 8.85 10.00
CA ASP A 141 27.23 9.80 9.04
C ASP A 141 26.90 9.36 7.59
N GLU A 142 27.04 8.06 7.26
CA GLU A 142 26.59 7.50 5.97
C GLU A 142 25.08 7.56 5.79
N MET A 143 24.29 7.49 6.87
CA MET A 143 22.83 7.61 6.78
C MET A 143 22.37 9.04 6.50
N ASP A 144 23.07 10.05 7.00
CA ASP A 144 22.81 11.44 6.62
C ASP A 144 23.07 11.63 5.11
N ASP A 145 24.13 11.01 4.55
CA ASP A 145 24.38 10.98 3.09
C ASP A 145 23.30 10.19 2.32
N VAL A 146 22.80 9.10 2.89
CA VAL A 146 21.68 8.31 2.33
C VAL A 146 20.43 9.17 2.18
N GLN A 147 20.14 10.08 3.13
CA GLN A 147 18.99 10.97 3.03
C GLN A 147 19.06 11.85 1.77
N ASP A 148 20.24 12.39 1.45
CA ASP A 148 20.44 13.21 0.26
C ASP A 148 20.35 12.38 -1.04
N VAL A 149 20.95 11.18 -1.05
CA VAL A 149 20.86 10.26 -2.19
C VAL A 149 19.42 9.84 -2.46
N LEU A 150 18.65 9.55 -1.41
CA LEU A 150 17.25 9.17 -1.53
C LEU A 150 16.38 10.32 -2.00
N ASN A 151 16.61 11.54 -1.51
CA ASN A 151 15.91 12.73 -2.00
C ASN A 151 16.26 13.04 -3.46
N SER A 152 17.51 12.86 -3.88
CA SER A 152 17.91 12.98 -5.28
C SER A 152 17.23 11.93 -6.17
N TYR A 153 17.21 10.67 -5.73
CA TYR A 153 16.52 9.58 -6.42
C TYR A 153 15.01 9.87 -6.56
N ALA A 154 14.38 10.32 -5.47
CA ALA A 154 12.97 10.68 -5.43
C ALA A 154 12.65 11.89 -6.33
N SER A 155 13.49 12.91 -6.34
CA SER A 155 13.36 14.09 -7.21
C SER A 155 13.48 13.73 -8.70
N ASN A 156 14.40 12.82 -9.05
CA ASN A 156 14.53 12.32 -10.42
C ASN A 156 13.29 11.50 -10.84
N LEU A 157 12.80 10.62 -9.98
CA LEU A 157 11.56 9.88 -10.22
C LEU A 157 10.36 10.83 -10.36
N TYR A 158 10.29 11.85 -9.51
CA TYR A 158 9.27 12.89 -9.57
C TYR A 158 9.30 13.63 -10.92
N GLY A 159 10.48 14.02 -11.40
CA GLY A 159 10.67 14.66 -12.70
C GLY A 159 10.13 13.82 -13.85
N ASN A 160 10.46 12.53 -13.86
CA ASN A 160 9.99 11.57 -14.87
C ASN A 160 8.47 11.38 -14.82
N MET A 161 7.87 11.38 -13.62
CA MET A 161 6.42 11.26 -13.44
C MET A 161 5.64 12.54 -13.75
N LYS A 162 6.25 13.71 -13.56
CA LYS A 162 5.66 15.02 -13.86
C LYS A 162 5.54 15.25 -15.37
N ASP A 163 6.40 14.63 -16.19
CA ASP A 163 6.37 14.80 -17.63
C ASP A 163 5.19 14.07 -18.31
N THR A 164 4.05 14.75 -18.36
CA THR A 164 2.81 14.27 -19.02
C THR A 164 2.84 14.29 -20.55
N SER A 165 3.94 14.71 -21.18
CA SER A 165 4.08 14.67 -22.64
C SER A 165 4.15 13.23 -23.15
N THR A 166 4.60 12.30 -22.32
CA THR A 166 4.67 10.88 -22.64
C THR A 166 3.40 10.13 -22.22
N ILE A 167 3.07 9.04 -22.93
CA ILE A 167 1.99 8.11 -22.52
C ILE A 167 2.26 7.59 -21.10
N GLN A 168 3.52 7.46 -20.71
CA GLN A 168 3.94 6.97 -19.41
C GLN A 168 3.63 7.96 -18.29
N GLY A 169 3.95 9.25 -18.48
CA GLY A 169 3.60 10.29 -17.52
C GLY A 169 2.09 10.45 -17.33
N LYS A 170 1.29 10.20 -18.39
CA LYS A 170 -0.18 10.15 -18.27
C LYS A 170 -0.66 8.97 -17.41
N VAL A 171 -0.12 7.77 -17.63
CA VAL A 171 -0.47 6.58 -16.82
C VAL A 171 0.03 6.73 -15.39
N ALA A 172 1.25 7.25 -15.18
CA ALA A 172 1.81 7.53 -13.87
C ALA A 172 0.98 8.57 -13.11
N ARG A 173 0.54 9.65 -13.78
CA ARG A 173 -0.34 10.66 -13.17
C ARG A 173 -1.71 10.10 -12.80
N LEU A 174 -2.29 9.23 -13.62
CA LEU A 174 -3.53 8.53 -13.28
C LEU A 174 -3.32 7.63 -12.05
N TYR A 175 -2.19 6.94 -12.00
CA TYR A 175 -1.82 6.05 -10.90
C TYR A 175 -1.54 6.81 -9.60
N THR A 176 -0.81 7.93 -9.65
CA THR A 176 -0.55 8.80 -8.49
C THR A 176 -1.83 9.43 -7.97
N THR A 177 -2.72 9.86 -8.87
CA THR A 177 -4.06 10.34 -8.50
C THR A 177 -4.85 9.24 -7.80
N LEU A 178 -4.81 8.01 -8.32
CA LEU A 178 -5.50 6.86 -7.74
C LEU A 178 -4.95 6.47 -6.37
N VAL A 179 -3.63 6.56 -6.16
CA VAL A 179 -2.97 6.27 -4.87
C VAL A 179 -3.11 7.41 -3.85
N SER A 180 -3.47 8.62 -4.28
CA SER A 180 -3.52 9.81 -3.42
C SER A 180 -4.45 9.66 -2.21
N THR A 181 -4.05 10.29 -1.09
CA THR A 181 -4.85 10.35 0.14
C THR A 181 -6.22 10.98 -0.08
N THR A 182 -6.31 11.98 -0.96
CA THR A 182 -7.58 12.63 -1.33
C THR A 182 -8.52 11.65 -2.06
N CYS A 183 -8.01 10.87 -3.01
CA CYS A 183 -8.82 9.85 -3.71
C CYS A 183 -9.36 8.81 -2.73
N ARG A 184 -8.54 8.36 -1.78
CA ARG A 184 -8.96 7.43 -0.70
C ARG A 184 -10.01 8.03 0.22
N ALA A 185 -9.84 9.27 0.63
CA ALA A 185 -10.81 9.94 1.51
C ALA A 185 -12.17 10.09 0.81
N VAL A 186 -12.17 10.52 -0.46
CA VAL A 186 -13.39 10.69 -1.26
C VAL A 186 -14.06 9.36 -1.54
N SER A 187 -13.30 8.35 -1.98
CA SER A 187 -13.85 7.01 -2.24
C SER A 187 -14.35 6.33 -0.96
N GLY A 188 -13.63 6.48 0.16
CA GLY A 188 -14.07 6.01 1.48
C GLY A 188 -15.39 6.66 1.93
N ALA A 189 -15.50 7.98 1.80
CA ALA A 189 -16.75 8.68 2.09
C ALA A 189 -17.90 8.22 1.18
N ALA A 190 -17.63 8.02 -0.11
CA ALA A 190 -18.61 7.51 -1.07
C ALA A 190 -19.08 6.09 -0.73
N VAL A 191 -18.18 5.18 -0.35
CA VAL A 191 -18.50 3.81 0.10
C VAL A 191 -19.46 3.85 1.29
N LEU A 192 -19.17 4.68 2.30
CA LEU A 192 -20.04 4.83 3.47
C LEU A 192 -21.42 5.39 3.09
N LEU A 193 -21.44 6.43 2.27
CA LEU A 193 -22.68 7.06 1.81
C LEU A 193 -23.57 6.08 1.02
N PHE A 194 -22.99 5.33 0.08
CA PHE A 194 -23.73 4.35 -0.71
C PHE A 194 -24.16 3.13 0.12
N ALA A 195 -23.34 2.71 1.10
CA ALA A 195 -23.74 1.65 2.03
C ALA A 195 -24.99 2.05 2.84
N ILE A 196 -24.99 3.27 3.39
CA ILE A 196 -26.13 3.80 4.15
C ILE A 196 -27.37 3.93 3.25
N LEU A 197 -27.23 4.48 2.05
CA LEU A 197 -28.32 4.60 1.08
C LEU A 197 -28.90 3.24 0.70
N THR A 198 -28.06 2.22 0.52
CA THR A 198 -28.48 0.84 0.17
C THR A 198 -29.32 0.22 1.30
N VAL A 199 -28.93 0.43 2.56
CA VAL A 199 -29.72 -0.03 3.72
C VAL A 199 -31.03 0.73 3.87
N LEU A 200 -31.05 2.04 3.63
CA LEU A 200 -32.24 2.88 3.74
C LEU A 200 -33.27 2.60 2.62
N LEU A 201 -32.81 2.41 1.39
CA LEU A 201 -33.68 2.13 0.23
C LEU A 201 -34.17 0.68 0.21
N GLY A 202 -33.41 -0.24 0.80
CA GLY A 202 -33.76 -1.64 0.96
C GLY A 202 -34.78 -1.87 2.07
N TYR A 203 -35.95 -1.24 2.02
CA TYR A 203 -37.04 -1.52 2.96
C TYR A 203 -37.89 -2.72 2.49
N PRO A 204 -38.16 -3.71 3.36
CA PRO A 204 -37.69 -3.88 4.75
C PRO A 204 -36.19 -4.18 4.87
N ARG A 205 -35.56 -3.69 5.96
CA ARG A 205 -34.09 -3.52 6.17
C ARG A 205 -33.23 -4.73 5.79
N HIS A 206 -33.74 -5.95 5.94
CA HIS A 206 -33.03 -7.17 5.53
C HIS A 206 -32.70 -7.19 4.02
N ARG A 207 -33.52 -6.59 3.16
CA ARG A 207 -33.25 -6.49 1.70
C ARG A 207 -32.01 -5.65 1.39
N GLY A 208 -31.80 -4.56 2.13
CA GLY A 208 -30.60 -3.74 1.99
C GLY A 208 -29.32 -4.48 2.40
N LEU A 209 -29.37 -5.25 3.50
CA LEU A 209 -28.26 -6.11 3.93
C LEU A 209 -27.96 -7.23 2.92
N PHE A 210 -29.00 -7.84 2.33
CA PHE A 210 -28.81 -8.82 1.26
C PHE A 210 -28.14 -8.19 0.02
N SER A 211 -28.54 -6.97 -0.37
CA SER A 211 -27.91 -6.24 -1.49
C SER A 211 -26.42 -6.00 -1.23
N LEU A 212 -26.07 -5.47 -0.06
CA LEU A 212 -24.67 -5.24 0.34
C LEU A 212 -23.85 -6.54 0.37
N GLY A 213 -24.46 -7.65 0.81
CA GLY A 213 -23.83 -8.96 0.79
C GLY A 213 -23.48 -9.44 -0.62
N VAL A 214 -24.42 -9.33 -1.56
CA VAL A 214 -24.20 -9.69 -2.97
C VAL A 214 -23.20 -8.75 -3.64
N GLU A 215 -23.31 -7.45 -3.41
CA GLU A 215 -22.36 -6.45 -3.94
C GLU A 215 -20.94 -6.68 -3.43
N SER A 216 -20.77 -7.04 -2.16
CA SER A 216 -19.47 -7.37 -1.57
C SER A 216 -18.87 -8.66 -2.16
N LEU A 217 -19.70 -9.66 -2.48
CA LEU A 217 -19.25 -10.87 -3.18
C LEU A 217 -18.79 -10.56 -4.61
N ILE A 218 -19.52 -9.69 -5.33
CA ILE A 218 -19.13 -9.23 -6.67
C ILE A 218 -17.80 -8.47 -6.61
N CYS A 219 -17.63 -7.57 -5.64
CA CYS A 219 -16.35 -6.89 -5.38
C CYS A 219 -15.23 -7.92 -5.10
N GLY A 220 -15.49 -8.93 -4.28
CA GLY A 220 -14.53 -10.00 -3.99
C GLY A 220 -14.04 -10.71 -5.26
N GLY A 221 -14.96 -11.04 -6.18
CA GLY A 221 -14.62 -11.63 -7.47
C GLY A 221 -13.82 -10.69 -8.39
N ILE A 222 -14.18 -9.40 -8.43
CA ILE A 222 -13.46 -8.39 -9.21
C ILE A 222 -12.01 -8.24 -8.71
N PHE A 223 -11.79 -8.21 -7.39
CA PHE A 223 -10.45 -8.11 -6.81
C PHE A 223 -9.62 -9.38 -7.00
N ALA A 224 -10.22 -10.56 -6.77
CA ALA A 224 -9.52 -11.83 -6.88
C ALA A 224 -9.12 -12.18 -8.33
N GLY A 225 -9.88 -11.72 -9.33
CA GLY A 225 -9.62 -12.01 -10.75
C GLY A 225 -9.14 -10.81 -11.57
N LEU A 226 -10.01 -9.82 -11.78
CA LEU A 226 -9.82 -8.74 -12.76
C LEU A 226 -8.69 -7.77 -12.37
N ILE A 227 -8.74 -7.25 -11.14
CA ILE A 227 -7.80 -6.20 -10.70
C ILE A 227 -6.39 -6.77 -10.54
N GLY A 228 -6.24 -8.01 -10.06
CA GLY A 228 -4.92 -8.65 -9.97
C GLY A 228 -4.23 -8.81 -11.32
N VAL A 229 -4.95 -9.26 -12.36
CA VAL A 229 -4.40 -9.46 -13.70
C VAL A 229 -4.08 -8.14 -14.40
N MET A 230 -4.94 -7.12 -14.27
CA MET A 230 -4.64 -5.80 -14.85
C MET A 230 -3.55 -5.05 -14.08
N GLY A 231 -3.53 -5.17 -12.75
CA GLY A 231 -2.55 -4.53 -11.88
C GLY A 231 -1.13 -5.00 -12.17
N SER A 232 -0.92 -6.32 -12.22
CA SER A 232 0.40 -6.91 -12.54
C SER A 232 0.94 -6.45 -13.90
N ARG A 233 0.11 -6.42 -14.94
CA ARG A 233 0.52 -5.94 -16.28
C ARG A 233 0.85 -4.45 -16.32
N THR A 234 0.01 -3.63 -15.68
CA THR A 234 0.17 -2.16 -15.69
C THR A 234 1.41 -1.76 -14.90
N MET A 235 1.66 -2.42 -13.77
CA MET A 235 2.80 -2.11 -12.94
C MET A 235 4.10 -2.70 -13.48
N GLY A 236 4.08 -3.87 -14.14
CA GLY A 236 5.24 -4.34 -14.90
C GLY A 236 5.66 -3.31 -15.97
N PHE A 237 4.69 -2.76 -16.70
CA PHE A 237 4.95 -1.70 -17.68
C PHE A 237 5.50 -0.40 -17.05
N LEU A 238 4.97 0.03 -15.90
CA LEU A 238 5.52 1.19 -15.19
C LEU A 238 6.92 0.91 -14.64
N SER A 239 7.13 -0.26 -14.06
CA SER A 239 8.40 -0.64 -13.44
C SER A 239 9.52 -0.76 -14.47
N ASP A 240 9.27 -1.42 -15.60
CA ASP A 240 10.27 -1.60 -16.67
C ASP A 240 10.74 -0.27 -17.24
N LYS A 241 9.84 0.71 -17.33
CA LYS A 241 10.09 1.97 -18.02
C LYS A 241 10.46 3.14 -17.12
N MET A 242 9.98 3.15 -15.86
CA MET A 242 10.31 4.19 -14.88
C MET A 242 11.40 3.78 -13.91
N LEU A 243 11.52 2.49 -13.60
CA LEU A 243 12.52 1.96 -12.66
C LEU A 243 13.62 1.14 -13.36
N GLY A 244 13.49 0.89 -14.67
CA GLY A 244 14.47 0.12 -15.44
C GLY A 244 14.56 -1.37 -15.07
N ARG A 245 13.57 -1.90 -14.34
CA ARG A 245 13.51 -3.28 -13.87
C ARG A 245 12.08 -3.81 -13.86
N THR A 246 11.91 -5.08 -14.23
CA THR A 246 10.66 -5.84 -14.01
C THR A 246 10.52 -6.16 -12.54
N VAL A 247 9.62 -5.46 -11.84
CA VAL A 247 9.18 -5.90 -10.51
C VAL A 247 8.01 -6.86 -10.68
N ASP A 248 8.22 -8.11 -10.29
CA ASP A 248 7.13 -9.09 -10.24
C ASP A 248 6.25 -8.81 -9.02
N ILE A 249 4.96 -8.61 -9.29
CA ILE A 249 3.98 -8.24 -8.27
C ILE A 249 3.15 -9.47 -7.96
N GLY A 250 3.33 -9.97 -6.74
CA GLY A 250 2.57 -11.10 -6.24
C GLY A 250 1.06 -10.83 -6.27
N LEU A 251 0.35 -11.54 -7.16
CA LEU A 251 -1.12 -11.62 -7.24
C LEU A 251 -1.80 -11.98 -5.91
N LYS A 252 -1.04 -12.54 -4.97
CA LYS A 252 -1.47 -12.99 -3.65
C LYS A 252 -2.16 -11.89 -2.84
N SER A 253 -1.70 -10.63 -2.92
CA SER A 253 -2.30 -9.52 -2.16
C SER A 253 -3.71 -9.16 -2.67
N TYR A 254 -3.89 -9.16 -3.99
CA TYR A 254 -5.19 -8.91 -4.62
C TYR A 254 -6.18 -10.04 -4.32
N PHE A 255 -5.70 -11.29 -4.34
CA PHE A 255 -6.49 -12.45 -3.97
C PHE A 255 -6.97 -12.40 -2.51
N TRP A 256 -6.07 -12.10 -1.57
CA TRP A 256 -6.41 -11.98 -0.14
C TRP A 256 -7.45 -10.89 0.12
N MET A 257 -7.32 -9.73 -0.54
CA MET A 257 -8.31 -8.67 -0.42
C MET A 257 -9.67 -9.09 -1.01
N GLY A 258 -9.67 -9.82 -2.13
CA GLY A 258 -10.88 -10.45 -2.67
C GLY A 258 -11.56 -11.39 -1.67
N CYS A 259 -10.78 -12.20 -0.95
CA CYS A 259 -11.28 -13.08 0.11
C CYS A 259 -11.86 -12.29 1.29
N ILE A 260 -11.24 -11.17 1.69
CA ILE A 260 -11.76 -10.30 2.76
C ILE A 260 -13.12 -9.71 2.37
N PHE A 261 -13.26 -9.20 1.14
CA PHE A 261 -14.53 -8.66 0.65
C PHE A 261 -15.60 -9.75 0.52
N ALA A 262 -15.23 -10.94 0.05
CA ALA A 262 -16.16 -12.06 -0.01
C ALA A 262 -16.63 -12.49 1.39
N GLY A 263 -15.71 -12.53 2.37
CA GLY A 263 -16.02 -12.83 3.78
C GLY A 263 -16.96 -11.78 4.40
N ALA A 264 -16.70 -10.49 4.16
CA ALA A 264 -17.60 -9.41 4.58
C ALA A 264 -19.01 -9.57 3.96
N GLY A 265 -19.08 -9.98 2.68
CA GLY A 265 -20.33 -10.28 2.00
C GLY A 265 -21.14 -11.38 2.69
N VAL A 266 -20.50 -12.49 3.07
CA VAL A 266 -21.15 -13.58 3.81
C VAL A 266 -21.70 -13.09 5.16
N ILE A 267 -20.95 -12.25 5.89
CA ILE A 267 -21.41 -11.67 7.16
C ILE A 267 -22.66 -10.82 6.95
N PHE A 268 -22.71 -9.97 5.92
CA PHE A 268 -23.90 -9.16 5.61
C PHE A 268 -25.11 -10.00 5.21
N LEU A 269 -24.91 -11.10 4.47
CA LEU A 269 -25.98 -12.04 4.13
C LEU A 269 -26.55 -12.72 5.40
N LEU A 270 -25.68 -13.17 6.31
CA LEU A 270 -26.09 -13.78 7.59
C LEU A 270 -26.84 -12.78 8.48
N ALA A 271 -26.34 -11.54 8.59
CA ALA A 271 -27.02 -10.48 9.34
C ALA A 271 -28.39 -10.15 8.75
N GLY A 272 -28.52 -10.13 7.41
CA GLY A 272 -29.80 -9.99 6.73
C GLY A 272 -30.78 -11.12 7.06
N PHE A 273 -30.29 -12.37 7.15
CA PHE A 273 -31.10 -13.53 7.52
C PHE A 273 -31.61 -13.47 8.97
N ILE A 274 -30.74 -13.09 9.92
CA ILE A 274 -31.11 -12.93 11.34
C ILE A 274 -32.18 -11.85 11.52
N ILE A 275 -32.03 -10.70 10.83
CA ILE A 275 -33.01 -9.60 10.90
C ILE A 275 -34.34 -10.03 10.30
N LYS A 276 -34.33 -10.73 9.16
CA LYS A 276 -35.54 -11.30 8.55
C LYS A 276 -36.28 -12.23 9.52
N TRP A 277 -35.56 -13.13 10.18
CA TRP A 277 -36.15 -14.07 11.13
C TRP A 277 -36.72 -13.37 12.38
N LYS A 278 -36.04 -12.33 12.87
CA LYS A 278 -36.51 -11.52 14.00
C LYS A 278 -37.76 -10.71 13.64
N ASP A 279 -37.82 -10.17 12.44
CA ASP A 279 -39.01 -9.44 11.95
C ASP A 279 -40.21 -10.38 11.81
N GLN A 280 -40.01 -11.62 11.31
CA GLN A 280 -41.07 -12.64 11.24
C GLN A 280 -41.59 -13.03 12.62
N LYS A 281 -40.69 -13.33 13.58
CA LYS A 281 -41.08 -13.65 14.95
C LYS A 281 -41.86 -12.54 15.67
N ARG A 282 -41.61 -11.27 15.37
CA ARG A 282 -42.39 -10.17 15.97
C ARG A 282 -43.81 -10.08 15.41
N ILE A 283 -44.02 -10.49 14.16
CA ILE A 283 -45.34 -10.51 13.55
C ILE A 283 -46.15 -11.64 14.16
N ASP A 284 -45.56 -12.84 14.29
CA ASP A 284 -46.22 -14.03 14.86
C ASP A 284 -46.60 -13.90 16.36
N VAL A 285 -45.98 -12.97 17.11
CA VAL A 285 -46.27 -12.72 18.54
C VAL A 285 -47.39 -11.67 18.73
N ASN A 286 -47.68 -10.88 17.69
CA ASN A 286 -48.66 -9.79 17.74
C ASN A 286 -49.99 -10.14 17.06
N GLU A 287 -50.12 -11.34 16.48
CA GLU A 287 -51.38 -11.97 16.04
C GLU A 287 -51.90 -12.93 17.13
#